data_AF-A7H1F4-F1
#
_entry.id   AF-A7H1F4-F1
#
_cell.length_a   1.000
_cell.length_b   1.000
_cell.length_c   1.000
_cell.angle_alpha   90.00
_cell.angle_beta   90.00
_cell.angle_gamma   90.00
#
_symmetry.space_group_name_H-M   'P 1'
#
loop_
_entity.id
_entity.type
_entity.pdbx_description
1 polymer ?
#
loop_
_entity_poly.entity_id
_entity_poly.type
_entity_poly.pdbx_seq_one_letter_code
_entity_poly.pdbx_strand_id
1 'polypeptide(L)' 'MDKFDYSYPILTKDTKCSFCENFFPIEYSSNLKTIEKECPFCNNKMDIKLKD' A
#
# COMPACT_ATOMS: atom_id res chain seq x y z
N MET A 1 -4.51 -11.47 31.41
CA MET A 1 -5.00 -12.19 30.22
C MET A 1 -4.62 -11.35 29.03
N ASP A 2 -3.64 -11.84 28.30
CA ASP A 2 -2.89 -11.20 27.24
C ASP A 2 -3.81 -10.56 26.20
N LYS A 3 -3.60 -9.26 25.96
CA LYS A 3 -4.13 -8.60 24.78
C LYS A 3 -3.45 -9.29 23.60
N PHE A 4 -4.16 -10.19 22.93
CA PHE A 4 -3.75 -10.67 21.62
C PHE A 4 -3.69 -9.44 20.72
N ASP A 5 -2.49 -8.91 20.48
CA ASP A 5 -2.22 -7.91 19.46
C ASP A 5 -2.45 -8.60 18.11
N TYR A 6 -3.71 -8.64 17.68
CA TYR A 6 -4.08 -9.09 16.35
C TYR A 6 -3.54 -8.07 15.33
N SER A 7 -2.27 -8.20 14.98
CA SER A 7 -1.68 -7.50 13.86
C SER A 7 -2.05 -8.24 12.58
N TYR A 8 -2.75 -7.56 11.68
CA TYR A 8 -2.94 -8.08 10.33
C TYR A 8 -1.58 -8.26 9.64
N PRO A 9 -1.35 -9.36 8.91
CA PRO A 9 -0.13 -9.54 8.13
C PRO A 9 0.13 -8.33 7.22
N ILE A 10 1.37 -7.87 7.19
CA ILE A 10 1.83 -6.87 6.23
C ILE A 10 2.14 -7.58 4.92
N LEU A 11 1.59 -7.08 3.82
CA LEU A 11 1.80 -7.55 2.46
C LEU A 11 2.58 -6.51 1.67
N THR A 12 3.30 -6.97 0.66
CA THR A 12 4.04 -6.14 -0.29
C THR A 12 3.48 -6.35 -1.69
N LYS A 13 3.32 -5.27 -2.47
CA LYS A 13 2.87 -5.31 -3.87
C LYS A 13 3.58 -4.21 -4.65
N ASP A 14 3.97 -4.49 -5.88
CA ASP A 14 4.42 -3.44 -6.80
C ASP A 14 3.22 -2.71 -7.42
N THR A 15 3.29 -1.39 -7.42
CA THR A 15 2.28 -0.51 -8.00
C THR A 15 2.90 0.38 -9.06
N LYS A 16 2.16 0.66 -10.14
CA LYS A 16 2.57 1.63 -11.16
C LYS A 16 2.04 3.01 -10.77
N CYS A 17 2.92 4.02 -10.74
CA CYS A 17 2.49 5.40 -10.57
C CYS A 17 1.74 5.88 -11.82
N SER A 18 0.54 6.44 -11.66
CA SER A 18 -0.25 7.01 -12.77
C SER A 18 0.31 8.34 -13.29
N PHE A 19 1.21 8.98 -12.57
CA PHE A 19 1.78 10.28 -12.94
C PHE A 19 3.11 10.17 -13.68
N CYS A 20 4.03 9.36 -13.18
CA CYS A 20 5.38 9.21 -13.76
C CYS A 20 5.63 7.82 -14.35
N GLU A 21 4.63 6.94 -14.33
CA GLU A 21 4.68 5.59 -14.89
C GLU A 21 5.72 4.64 -14.30
N ASN A 22 6.46 5.08 -13.28
CA ASN A 22 7.42 4.25 -12.57
C ASN A 22 6.72 3.24 -11.65
N PHE A 23 7.31 2.06 -11.53
CA PHE A 23 6.89 1.03 -10.59
C PHE A 23 7.62 1.21 -9.26
N PHE A 24 6.90 1.05 -8.15
CA PHE A 24 7.48 1.04 -6.81
C PHE A 24 6.77 0.04 -5.91
N PRO A 25 7.49 -0.56 -4.94
CA PRO A 25 6.88 -1.44 -3.96
C PRO A 25 6.10 -0.63 -2.93
N ILE A 26 4.95 -1.15 -2.52
CA ILE A 26 4.17 -0.63 -1.39
C ILE A 26 3.93 -1.73 -0.36
N GLU A 27 3.97 -1.34 0.91
CA GLU A 27 3.60 -2.17 2.05
C GLU A 27 2.25 -1.73 2.60
N TYR A 28 1.39 -2.71 2.91
CA TYR A 28 0.04 -2.49 3.42
C TYR A 28 -0.44 -3.65 4.29
N SER A 29 -1.32 -3.36 5.25
CA SER A 29 -1.96 -4.40 6.05
C SER A 29 -2.99 -5.17 5.22
N SER A 30 -2.99 -6.50 5.32
CA SER A 30 -3.82 -7.40 4.52
C SER A 30 -5.34 -7.20 4.65
N ASN A 31 -5.82 -6.48 5.66
CA ASN A 31 -7.22 -6.10 5.83
C ASN A 31 -7.64 -4.89 4.98
N LEU A 32 -6.69 -4.10 4.48
CA LEU A 32 -6.99 -2.90 3.68
C LEU A 32 -7.49 -3.27 2.28
N LYS A 33 -8.45 -2.49 1.78
CA LYS A 33 -8.96 -2.57 0.40
C LYS A 33 -8.33 -1.50 -0.49
N THR A 34 -8.04 -0.35 0.08
CA THR A 34 -7.40 0.80 -0.56
C THR A 34 -6.34 1.38 0.38
N ILE A 35 -5.35 2.05 -0.19
CA ILE A 35 -4.32 2.76 0.58
C ILE A 35 -3.87 4.01 -0.17
N GLU A 36 -3.71 5.12 0.55
CA GLU A 36 -3.05 6.32 0.02
C GLU A 36 -1.53 6.13 0.15
N LYS A 37 -0.81 6.28 -0.96
CA LYS A 37 0.65 6.29 -0.97
C LYS A 37 1.17 7.43 -1.83
N GLU A 38 2.28 7.99 -1.40
CA GLU A 38 3.05 8.95 -2.16
C GLU A 38 4.08 8.21 -3.02
N CYS A 39 4.15 8.54 -4.31
CA CYS A 39 5.12 7.95 -5.22
C CYS A 39 6.52 8.50 -4.91
N PRO A 40 7.52 7.65 -4.64
CA PRO A 40 8.87 8.10 -4.29
C PRO A 40 9.64 8.77 -5.44
N PHE A 41 9.14 8.65 -6.68
CA PHE A 41 9.78 9.21 -7.86
C PHE A 41 9.29 10.60 -8.23
N CYS A 42 8.02 10.90 -7.98
CA CYS A 42 7.39 12.16 -8.41
C CYS A 42 6.65 12.89 -7.30
N ASN A 43 6.67 12.36 -6.07
CA ASN A 43 6.03 12.91 -4.87
C ASN A 43 4.53 13.19 -5.02
N ASN A 44 3.89 12.58 -6.02
CA ASN A 44 2.43 12.64 -6.18
C ASN A 44 1.77 11.57 -5.32
N LYS A 45 0.70 11.97 -4.65
CA LYS A 45 -0.16 11.06 -3.87
C LYS A 45 -1.15 10.34 -4.77
N MET A 46 -1.43 9.09 -4.44
CA MET A 46 -2.37 8.25 -5.16
C MET A 46 -3.08 7.26 -4.26
N ASP A 47 -4.34 7.00 -4.60
CA ASP A 47 -5.14 5.92 -4.03
C ASP A 47 -4.91 4.62 -4.81
N ILE A 48 -4.41 3.61 -4.12
CA ILE A 48 -4.10 2.30 -4.70
C ILE A 48 -5.15 1.30 -4.24
N LYS A 49 -5.84 0.67 -5.20
CA LYS A 49 -6.75 -0.46 -4.93
C LYS A 49 -5.94 -1.75 -4.76
N LEU A 50 -6.14 -2.42 -3.63
CA LEU A 50 -5.37 -3.59 -3.21
C LEU A 50 -6.09 -4.91 -3.52
N LYS A 51 -7.43 -4.88 -3.52
CA LYS A 51 -8.32 -6.01 -3.83
C LYS A 51 -9.38 -5.56 -4.84
N ASP A 52 -9.79 -6.47 -5.71
CA ASP A 52 -10.96 -6.33 -6.59
C ASP A 52 -12.29 -6.54 -5.83
#